data_AF-A0A3B0AMH9-F1
#
_entry.id   AF-A0A3B0AMH9-F1
#
_cell.length_a   1.000
_cell.length_b   1.000
_cell.length_c   1.000
_cell.angle_alpha   90.00
_cell.angle_beta   90.00
_cell.angle_gamma   90.00
#
_symmetry.space_group_name_H-M   'P 1'
#
loop_
_entity.id
_entity.type
_entity.pdbx_description
1 polymer ?
#
loop_
_entity_poly.entity_id
_entity_poly.type
_entity_poly.pdbx_seq_one_letter_code
_entity_poly.pdbx_strand_id
1 'polypeptide(L)'
;MTAEQHEPAEARPGWARRAADRLWDGSRIVGRRTTEGIAGWVRDGDGVGDRSARLLFPAGAAGMVWLAVGRMEWLLWFAAAWWCAAAYRATAPPKEPSAPKRKRGKGAPAGAVEEAPQGPAKDPLLALVEQLIGTANGVHVAAVLQALQRADGSPDWGVPEVRAALEARGVRVRPSLKVAGRVSVGVHRDDLTAALAALPDPAPSGAPGQVVGEVATAVTSDNYPRATEVATPGYPSRGGVEEGLEGHFDTALRIVHPRAEEPR
;
A
#
# COMPACT_ATOMS: atom_id res chain seq x y z
N MET A 1 -6.10 -26.82 -52.60
CA MET A 1 -4.82 -26.13 -52.38
C MET A 1 -5.12 -24.65 -52.18
N THR A 2 -5.52 -24.30 -50.96
CA THR A 2 -5.77 -22.91 -50.54
C THR A 2 -4.61 -22.55 -49.64
N ALA A 3 -3.79 -21.60 -50.09
CA ALA A 3 -2.65 -21.12 -49.34
C ALA A 3 -3.15 -20.44 -48.06
N GLU A 4 -2.82 -21.03 -46.91
CA GLU A 4 -2.91 -20.35 -45.62
C GLU A 4 -2.01 -19.12 -45.67
N GLN A 5 -2.63 -17.95 -45.88
CA GLN A 5 -1.99 -16.68 -45.60
C GLN A 5 -1.82 -16.58 -44.09
N HIS A 6 -0.66 -17.03 -43.62
CA HIS A 6 -0.14 -16.65 -42.31
C HIS A 6 0.14 -15.14 -42.35
N GLU A 7 -0.87 -14.33 -42.04
CA GLU A 7 -0.66 -12.92 -41.72
C GLU A 7 0.32 -12.86 -40.53
N PRO A 8 1.47 -12.19 -40.67
CA PRO A 8 2.38 -11.99 -39.56
C PRO A 8 1.63 -11.18 -38.50
N ALA A 9 1.47 -11.76 -37.32
CA ALA A 9 0.86 -11.08 -36.18
C ALA A 9 1.61 -9.77 -35.93
N GLU A 10 1.04 -8.65 -36.40
CA GLU A 10 1.63 -7.33 -36.22
C GLU A 10 1.87 -7.12 -34.73
N ALA A 11 3.14 -6.95 -34.36
CA ALA A 11 3.55 -6.78 -32.99
C ALA A 11 2.89 -5.52 -32.43
N ARG A 12 1.78 -5.69 -31.69
CA ARG A 12 1.05 -4.58 -31.08
C ARG A 12 2.04 -3.76 -30.24
N PRO A 13 2.10 -2.44 -30.43
CA PRO A 13 3.11 -1.63 -29.77
C PRO A 13 2.90 -1.66 -28.25
N GLY A 14 3.98 -1.85 -27.49
CA GLY A 14 3.91 -2.10 -26.04
C GLY A 14 3.24 -1.01 -25.20
N TRP A 15 3.05 0.20 -25.74
CA TRP A 15 2.29 1.26 -25.08
C TRP A 15 0.79 0.94 -24.99
N ALA A 16 0.22 0.23 -25.97
CA ALA A 16 -1.19 -0.12 -26.00
C ALA A 16 -1.56 -1.08 -24.86
N ARG A 17 -0.67 -2.06 -24.58
CA ARG A 17 -0.83 -2.97 -23.45
C ARG A 17 -0.81 -2.23 -22.11
N ARG A 18 0.17 -1.34 -21.91
CA ARG A 18 0.24 -0.50 -20.69
C ARG A 18 -0.99 0.40 -20.52
N ALA A 19 -1.53 0.94 -21.60
CA ALA A 19 -2.74 1.75 -21.55
C ALA A 19 -3.97 0.91 -21.15
N ALA A 20 -4.10 -0.30 -21.71
CA ALA A 20 -5.16 -1.24 -21.36
C ALA A 20 -5.08 -1.69 -19.90
N ASP A 21 -3.89 -2.08 -19.43
CA ASP A 21 -3.65 -2.47 -18.04
C ASP A 21 -4.00 -1.32 -17.07
N ARG A 22 -3.59 -0.09 -17.41
CA ARG A 22 -3.91 1.09 -16.62
C ARG A 22 -5.40 1.42 -16.58
N LEU A 23 -6.10 1.26 -17.70
CA LEU A 23 -7.54 1.49 -17.77
C LEU A 23 -8.31 0.43 -16.97
N TRP A 24 -7.87 -0.82 -17.04
CA TRP A 24 -8.41 -1.94 -16.26
C TRP A 24 -8.25 -1.71 -14.76
N ASP A 25 -7.03 -1.42 -14.29
CA ASP A 25 -6.76 -1.15 -12.88
C ASP A 25 -7.53 0.07 -12.38
N GLY A 26 -7.57 1.14 -13.19
CA GLY A 26 -8.34 2.34 -12.89
C GLY A 26 -9.84 2.07 -12.75
N SER A 27 -10.40 1.24 -13.63
CA SER A 27 -11.82 0.87 -13.58
C SER A 27 -12.14 0.08 -12.31
N ARG A 28 -11.27 -0.84 -11.88
CA ARG A 28 -11.45 -1.59 -10.62
C ARG A 28 -11.39 -0.67 -9.40
N ILE A 29 -10.48 0.31 -9.38
CA ILE A 29 -10.37 1.29 -8.28
C ILE A 29 -11.62 2.17 -8.21
N VAL A 30 -12.10 2.69 -9.34
CA VAL A 30 -13.30 3.54 -9.40
C VAL A 30 -14.53 2.73 -8.96
N GLY A 31 -14.74 1.53 -9.50
CA GLY A 31 -15.86 0.67 -9.12
C GLY A 31 -15.86 0.32 -7.63
N ARG A 32 -14.70 -0.01 -7.07
CA ARG A 32 -14.57 -0.31 -5.64
C ARG A 32 -14.86 0.91 -4.76
N ARG A 33 -14.33 2.09 -5.08
CA ARG A 33 -14.60 3.32 -4.31
C ARG A 33 -16.07 3.73 -4.35
N THR A 34 -16.69 3.64 -5.52
CA THR A 34 -18.12 3.95 -5.68
C THR A 34 -18.99 2.98 -4.88
N THR A 35 -18.71 1.67 -4.96
CA THR A 35 -19.47 0.66 -4.21
C THR A 35 -19.25 0.76 -2.70
N GLU A 36 -18.02 0.98 -2.22
CA GLU A 36 -17.72 1.19 -0.80
C GLU A 36 -18.40 2.47 -0.27
N GLY A 37 -18.43 3.54 -1.06
CA GLY A 37 -19.11 4.79 -0.72
C GLY A 37 -20.63 4.63 -0.63
N ILE A 38 -21.26 3.99 -1.63
CA ILE A 38 -22.70 3.70 -1.61
C ILE A 38 -23.04 2.77 -0.44
N ALA A 39 -22.27 1.71 -0.24
CA ALA A 39 -22.51 0.77 0.86
C ALA A 39 -22.29 1.42 2.23
N GLY A 40 -21.31 2.32 2.37
CA GLY A 40 -21.12 3.16 3.55
C GLY A 40 -22.35 4.02 3.83
N TRP A 41 -22.76 4.80 2.83
CA TRP A 41 -23.92 5.70 2.94
C TRP A 41 -25.24 4.95 3.25
N VAL A 42 -25.43 3.76 2.67
CA VAL A 42 -26.59 2.91 2.99
C VAL A 42 -26.49 2.38 4.42
N ARG A 43 -25.30 1.97 4.90
CA ARG A 43 -25.13 1.49 6.29
C ARG A 43 -25.36 2.58 7.33
N ASP A 44 -25.04 3.83 7.00
CA ASP A 44 -25.28 5.01 7.83
C ASP A 44 -26.78 5.39 7.92
N GLY A 45 -27.69 4.53 7.47
CA GLY A 45 -29.14 4.75 7.54
C GLY A 45 -29.76 4.32 8.86
N ASP A 46 -30.64 5.17 9.39
CA ASP A 46 -31.32 5.01 10.67
C ASP A 46 -32.55 4.10 10.52
N GLY A 47 -32.30 2.79 10.54
CA GLY A 47 -33.34 1.76 10.46
C GLY A 47 -33.62 1.23 9.05
N VAL A 48 -34.43 0.18 8.95
CA VAL A 48 -34.63 -0.57 7.70
C VAL A 48 -35.27 0.31 6.60
N GLY A 49 -36.23 1.16 6.95
CA GLY A 49 -36.91 2.04 6.00
C GLY A 49 -35.98 3.05 5.34
N ASP A 50 -35.12 3.71 6.12
CA ASP A 50 -34.13 4.67 5.60
C ASP A 50 -33.10 3.94 4.71
N ARG A 51 -32.59 2.78 5.13
CA ARG A 51 -31.68 1.98 4.30
C ARG A 51 -32.31 1.57 2.97
N SER A 52 -33.58 1.16 2.97
CA SER A 52 -34.31 0.84 1.74
C SER A 52 -34.48 2.07 0.85
N ALA A 53 -34.85 3.22 1.41
CA ALA A 53 -34.94 4.47 0.64
C ALA A 53 -33.60 4.87 0.02
N ARG A 54 -32.50 4.75 0.78
CA ARG A 54 -31.13 4.99 0.32
C ARG A 54 -30.67 3.99 -0.73
N LEU A 55 -31.16 2.75 -0.73
CA LEU A 55 -30.87 1.78 -1.81
C LEU A 55 -31.70 2.03 -3.07
N LEU A 56 -32.97 2.40 -2.90
CA LEU A 56 -33.88 2.67 -4.01
C LEU A 56 -33.49 3.94 -4.77
N PHE A 57 -32.92 4.94 -4.11
CA PHE A 57 -32.47 6.17 -4.75
C PHE A 57 -31.43 5.95 -5.88
N PRO A 58 -30.24 5.35 -5.63
CA PRO A 58 -29.25 5.08 -6.68
C PRO A 58 -29.75 4.04 -7.69
N ALA A 59 -30.56 3.06 -7.27
CA ALA A 59 -31.17 2.10 -8.19
C ALA A 59 -32.15 2.78 -9.16
N GLY A 60 -32.99 3.68 -8.66
CA GLY A 60 -33.91 4.50 -9.47
C GLY A 60 -33.15 5.44 -10.41
N ALA A 61 -32.09 6.09 -9.93
CA ALA A 61 -31.22 6.93 -10.76
C ALA A 61 -30.55 6.10 -11.89
N ALA A 62 -30.04 4.91 -11.56
CA ALA A 62 -29.45 4.01 -12.55
C ALA A 62 -30.49 3.54 -13.59
N GLY A 63 -31.71 3.21 -13.15
CA GLY A 63 -32.82 2.87 -14.05
C GLY A 63 -33.22 4.02 -14.98
N MET A 64 -33.27 5.25 -14.47
CA MET A 64 -33.51 6.46 -15.28
C MET A 64 -32.42 6.67 -16.33
N VAL A 65 -31.14 6.53 -15.95
CA VAL A 65 -30.01 6.62 -16.89
C VAL A 65 -30.11 5.53 -17.95
N TRP A 66 -30.44 4.30 -17.57
CA TRP A 66 -30.62 3.19 -18.50
C TRP A 66 -31.70 3.48 -19.56
N LEU A 67 -32.86 4.01 -19.12
CA LEU A 67 -33.93 4.41 -20.04
C LEU A 67 -33.52 5.58 -20.94
N ALA A 68 -32.73 6.53 -20.44
CA ALA A 68 -32.22 7.65 -21.22
C ALA A 68 -31.22 7.20 -22.30
N VAL A 69 -30.33 6.26 -21.96
CA VAL A 69 -29.35 5.68 -22.89
C VAL A 69 -30.04 4.99 -24.07
N GLY A 70 -31.15 4.29 -23.84
CA GLY A 70 -31.95 3.68 -24.92
C GLY A 70 -32.59 4.69 -25.88
N ARG A 71 -32.73 5.95 -25.47
CA ARG A 71 -33.27 7.04 -26.31
C ARG A 71 -32.20 7.91 -26.95
N MET A 72 -31.03 7.97 -26.35
CA MET A 72 -29.98 8.91 -26.71
C MET A 72 -28.63 8.19 -26.77
N GLU A 73 -28.28 7.65 -27.93
CA GLU A 73 -27.04 6.90 -28.12
C GLU A 73 -25.77 7.70 -27.75
N TRP A 74 -25.81 9.02 -27.96
CA TRP A 74 -24.71 9.91 -27.60
C TRP A 74 -24.40 9.92 -26.10
N LEU A 75 -25.38 9.68 -25.22
CA LEU A 75 -25.14 9.59 -23.76
C LEU A 75 -24.19 8.45 -23.41
N LEU A 76 -24.23 7.33 -24.15
CA LEU A 76 -23.36 6.19 -23.91
C LEU A 76 -21.89 6.57 -24.16
N TRP A 77 -21.64 7.35 -25.21
CA TRP A 77 -20.30 7.87 -25.51
C TRP A 77 -19.79 8.83 -24.44
N PHE A 78 -20.66 9.72 -23.92
CA PHE A 78 -20.28 10.60 -22.80
C PHE A 78 -20.01 9.82 -21.51
N ALA A 79 -20.85 8.84 -21.18
CA ALA A 79 -20.65 7.98 -20.02
C ALA A 79 -19.34 7.18 -20.14
N ALA A 80 -19.05 6.63 -21.32
CA ALA A 80 -17.81 5.93 -21.59
C ALA A 80 -16.58 6.87 -21.49
N ALA A 81 -16.63 8.05 -22.10
CA ALA A 81 -15.56 9.03 -22.03
C ALA A 81 -15.30 9.49 -20.58
N TRP A 82 -16.38 9.75 -19.84
CA TRP A 82 -16.31 10.11 -18.42
C TRP A 82 -15.71 8.98 -17.58
N TRP A 83 -16.15 7.73 -17.79
CA TRP A 83 -15.62 6.56 -17.10
C TRP A 83 -14.13 6.36 -17.37
N CYS A 84 -13.71 6.46 -18.64
CA CYS A 84 -12.31 6.39 -19.03
C CYS A 84 -11.46 7.48 -18.36
N ALA A 85 -11.96 8.72 -18.34
CA ALA A 85 -11.29 9.83 -17.66
C ALA A 85 -11.18 9.60 -16.14
N ALA A 86 -12.23 9.09 -15.49
CA ALA A 86 -12.23 8.76 -14.07
C ALA A 86 -11.24 7.63 -13.75
N ALA A 87 -11.23 6.55 -14.54
CA ALA A 87 -10.30 5.43 -14.41
C ALA A 87 -8.84 5.88 -14.60
N TYR A 88 -8.57 6.72 -15.59
CA TYR A 88 -7.21 7.23 -15.85
C TYR A 88 -6.72 8.15 -14.71
N ARG A 89 -7.61 8.97 -14.14
CA ARG A 89 -7.30 9.80 -12.97
C ARG A 89 -7.10 8.98 -11.70
N ALA A 90 -7.81 7.87 -11.54
CA ALA A 90 -7.67 6.99 -10.39
C ALA A 90 -6.29 6.30 -10.32
N THR A 91 -5.64 6.09 -11.47
CA THR A 91 -4.29 5.54 -11.58
C THR A 91 -3.21 6.61 -11.74
N ALA A 92 -3.59 7.89 -11.79
CA ALA A 92 -2.60 8.95 -11.80
C ALA A 92 -1.80 8.88 -10.48
N PRO A 93 -0.46 8.94 -10.54
CA PRO A 93 0.35 9.02 -9.33
C PRO A 93 -0.18 10.20 -8.51
N PRO A 94 -0.30 10.05 -7.17
CA PRO A 94 -0.73 11.13 -6.30
C PRO A 94 0.05 12.37 -6.70
N LYS A 95 -0.68 13.38 -7.21
CA LYS A 95 -0.05 14.63 -7.62
C LYS A 95 0.56 15.17 -6.34
N GLU A 96 1.89 15.05 -6.21
CA GLU A 96 2.61 15.60 -5.06
C GLU A 96 2.06 17.01 -4.90
N PRO A 97 1.58 17.36 -3.69
CA PRO A 97 0.96 18.65 -3.46
C PRO A 97 2.00 19.68 -3.87
N SER A 98 1.80 20.23 -5.07
CA SER A 98 2.74 21.14 -5.69
C SER A 98 2.88 22.25 -4.68
N ALA A 99 4.06 22.30 -4.04
CA ALA A 99 4.33 23.18 -2.91
C ALA A 99 3.73 24.54 -3.27
N PRO A 100 2.89 25.13 -2.38
CA PRO A 100 2.07 26.27 -2.71
C PRO A 100 2.95 27.24 -3.47
N LYS A 101 2.63 27.47 -4.76
CA LYS A 101 3.37 28.40 -5.61
C LYS A 101 3.35 29.73 -4.87
N ARG A 102 4.37 29.98 -4.04
CA ARG A 102 4.66 31.27 -3.47
C ARG A 102 4.64 32.18 -4.68
N LYS A 103 3.69 33.12 -4.73
CA LYS A 103 3.64 34.15 -5.76
C LYS A 103 5.05 34.72 -5.82
N ARG A 104 5.81 34.33 -6.84
CA ARG A 104 7.19 34.75 -7.01
C ARG A 104 7.09 36.21 -7.38
N GLY A 105 7.25 37.08 -6.39
CA GLY A 105 7.44 38.50 -6.59
C GLY A 105 8.54 38.66 -7.64
N LYS A 106 8.23 39.39 -8.70
CA LYS A 106 9.16 39.72 -9.76
C LYS A 106 10.22 40.65 -9.16
N GLY A 107 11.39 40.13 -8.81
CA GLY A 107 12.48 40.95 -8.30
C GLY A 107 13.75 40.17 -7.92
N ALA A 108 14.80 40.42 -8.70
CA ALA A 108 16.24 40.28 -8.39
C ALA A 108 16.90 38.88 -8.46
N PRO A 109 18.19 38.84 -8.87
CA PRO A 109 18.76 37.73 -9.64
C PRO A 109 19.57 36.73 -8.83
N ALA A 110 19.81 35.60 -9.51
CA ALA A 110 20.84 34.58 -9.32
C ALA A 110 21.87 34.83 -8.20
N GLY A 111 21.74 34.06 -7.11
CA GLY A 111 22.78 33.83 -6.14
C GLY A 111 22.79 32.35 -5.77
N ALA A 112 23.92 31.70 -6.05
CA ALA A 112 24.43 30.44 -5.51
C ALA A 112 23.42 29.36 -5.08
N VAL A 113 23.42 28.25 -5.82
CA VAL A 113 22.98 26.96 -5.28
C VAL A 113 24.02 26.55 -4.25
N GLU A 114 23.82 27.00 -3.02
CA GLU A 114 24.53 26.53 -1.84
C GLU A 114 24.01 25.11 -1.57
N GLU A 115 24.86 24.14 -1.88
CA GLU A 115 24.67 22.72 -1.63
C GLU A 115 24.45 22.54 -0.13
N ALA A 116 23.18 22.39 0.26
CA ALA A 116 22.81 22.29 1.66
C ALA A 116 23.55 21.11 2.29
N PRO A 117 24.20 21.30 3.45
CA PRO A 117 24.99 20.26 4.09
C PRO A 117 24.07 19.08 4.37
N GLN A 118 24.45 17.91 3.82
CA GLN A 118 23.80 16.64 4.14
C GLN A 118 23.93 16.44 5.64
N GLY A 119 22.84 16.73 6.36
CA GLY A 119 22.73 16.39 7.77
C GLY A 119 22.97 14.90 7.98
N PRO A 120 23.22 14.46 9.23
CA PRO A 120 23.55 13.08 9.55
C PRO A 120 22.57 12.14 8.86
N ALA A 121 23.10 11.11 8.18
CA ALA A 121 22.32 10.18 7.37
C ALA A 121 21.20 9.57 8.23
N LYS A 122 19.98 10.08 8.06
CA LYS A 122 18.78 9.54 8.71
C LYS A 122 18.69 8.07 8.36
N ASP A 123 18.32 7.23 9.33
CA ASP A 123 18.10 5.81 9.11
C ASP A 123 17.16 5.63 7.89
N PRO A 124 17.57 4.85 6.87
CA PRO A 124 16.82 4.73 5.61
C PRO A 124 15.40 4.20 5.84
N LEU A 125 15.17 3.36 6.85
CA LEU A 125 13.85 2.87 7.18
C LEU A 125 12.96 3.99 7.76
N LEU A 126 13.50 4.83 8.64
CA LEU A 126 12.76 5.97 9.21
C LEU A 126 12.48 7.03 8.13
N ALA A 127 13.43 7.28 7.24
CA ALA A 127 13.25 8.17 6.10
C ALA A 127 12.13 7.67 5.16
N LEU A 128 12.09 6.35 4.89
CA LEU A 128 11.03 5.74 4.09
C LEU A 128 9.66 5.87 4.77
N VAL A 129 9.58 5.63 6.08
CA VAL A 129 8.32 5.77 6.84
C VAL A 129 7.87 7.24 6.87
N GLU A 130 8.79 8.19 7.07
CA GLU A 130 8.51 9.63 7.02
C GLU A 130 7.94 10.03 5.65
N GLN A 131 8.55 9.54 4.57
CA GLN A 131 8.08 9.75 3.19
C GLN A 131 6.69 9.16 2.95
N LEU A 132 6.42 7.93 3.42
CA LEU A 132 5.13 7.26 3.24
C LEU A 132 4.01 7.90 4.07
N ILE A 133 4.31 8.39 5.26
CA ILE A 133 3.35 9.13 6.08
C ILE A 133 2.98 10.43 5.37
N GLY A 134 3.98 11.19 4.90
CA GLY A 134 3.76 12.47 4.21
C GLY A 134 2.86 13.42 5.02
N THR A 135 1.63 13.64 4.54
CA THR A 135 0.62 14.47 5.22
C THR A 135 -0.45 13.67 5.98
N ALA A 136 -0.42 12.34 5.92
CA ALA A 136 -1.37 11.49 6.64
C ALA A 136 -1.07 11.42 8.15
N ASN A 137 -2.04 10.93 8.93
CA ASN A 137 -1.89 10.75 10.39
C ASN A 137 -1.02 9.53 10.75
N GLY A 138 -0.78 8.61 9.81
CA GLY A 138 0.04 7.43 10.04
C GLY A 138 0.04 6.50 8.85
N VAL A 139 0.78 5.40 8.97
CA VAL A 139 0.97 4.41 7.91
C VAL A 139 0.80 3.00 8.46
N HIS A 140 0.21 2.11 7.66
CA HIS A 140 0.08 0.69 8.01
C HIS A 140 1.41 -0.04 7.77
N VAL A 141 1.77 -0.99 8.64
CA VAL A 141 3.04 -1.73 8.53
C VAL A 141 3.14 -2.48 7.19
N ALA A 142 2.02 -3.01 6.70
CA ALA A 142 1.96 -3.67 5.40
C ALA A 142 2.31 -2.73 4.23
N ALA A 143 1.97 -1.43 4.31
CA ALA A 143 2.31 -0.46 3.29
C ALA A 143 3.81 -0.12 3.30
N VAL A 144 4.42 -0.09 4.50
CA VAL A 144 5.87 0.07 4.67
C VAL A 144 6.61 -1.12 4.07
N LEU A 145 6.18 -2.34 4.38
CA LEU A 145 6.74 -3.56 3.79
C LEU A 145 6.68 -3.53 2.27
N GLN A 146 5.51 -3.17 1.72
CA GLN A 146 5.32 -3.11 0.27
C GLN A 146 6.23 -2.06 -0.38
N ALA A 147 6.49 -0.94 0.29
CA ALA A 147 7.44 0.06 -0.21
C ALA A 147 8.88 -0.44 -0.14
N LEU A 148 9.25 -1.12 0.95
CA LEU A 148 10.58 -1.72 1.12
C LEU A 148 10.88 -2.77 0.06
N GLN A 149 9.91 -3.64 -0.24
CA GLN A 149 10.00 -4.66 -1.28
C GLN A 149 10.14 -4.05 -2.70
N ARG A 150 9.54 -2.88 -2.95
CA ARG A 150 9.73 -2.17 -4.23
C ARG A 150 11.10 -1.50 -4.36
N ALA A 151 11.74 -1.18 -3.23
CA ALA A 151 13.03 -0.50 -3.20
C ALA A 151 14.22 -1.49 -3.20
N ASP A 152 14.00 -2.77 -3.55
CA ASP A 152 14.98 -3.87 -3.50
C ASP A 152 15.62 -4.11 -2.11
N GLY A 153 14.99 -3.62 -1.04
CA GLY A 153 15.63 -3.53 0.28
C GLY A 153 15.79 -4.86 1.01
N SER A 154 14.86 -5.82 0.85
CA SER A 154 14.89 -7.16 1.44
C SER A 154 13.65 -7.98 1.01
N PRO A 155 13.77 -8.95 0.08
CA PRO A 155 12.62 -9.75 -0.38
C PRO A 155 12.05 -10.68 0.71
N ASP A 156 12.87 -11.05 1.71
CA ASP A 156 12.52 -12.06 2.72
C ASP A 156 11.84 -11.48 3.97
N TRP A 157 11.68 -10.16 4.08
CA TRP A 157 11.04 -9.56 5.25
C TRP A 157 9.52 -9.72 5.18
N GLY A 158 8.92 -10.14 6.29
CA GLY A 158 7.49 -10.09 6.52
C GLY A 158 7.08 -8.91 7.39
N VAL A 159 5.78 -8.85 7.69
CA VAL A 159 5.21 -7.87 8.63
C VAL A 159 5.82 -7.94 10.04
N PRO A 160 6.07 -9.12 10.65
CA PRO A 160 6.67 -9.17 11.98
C PRO A 160 8.11 -8.65 12.01
N GLU A 161 8.90 -8.89 10.96
CA GLU A 161 10.28 -8.41 10.84
C GLU A 161 10.33 -6.88 10.72
N VAL A 162 9.45 -6.31 9.87
CA VAL A 162 9.33 -4.84 9.76
C VAL A 162 8.89 -4.23 11.09
N ARG A 163 7.96 -4.87 11.79
CA ARG A 163 7.52 -4.43 13.11
C ARG A 163 8.67 -4.45 14.12
N ALA A 164 9.41 -5.56 14.19
CA ALA A 164 10.57 -5.68 15.07
C ALA A 164 11.65 -4.65 14.74
N ALA A 165 11.91 -4.40 13.45
CA ALA A 165 12.87 -3.39 13.00
C ALA A 165 12.47 -1.96 13.40
N LEU A 166 11.18 -1.64 13.38
CA LEU A 166 10.65 -0.35 13.84
C LEU A 166 10.71 -0.21 15.36
N GLU A 167 10.31 -1.25 16.09
CA GLU A 167 10.35 -1.26 17.56
C GLU A 167 11.80 -1.17 18.08
N ALA A 168 12.76 -1.83 17.42
CA ALA A 168 14.20 -1.73 17.72
C ALA A 168 14.77 -0.31 17.57
N ARG A 169 14.10 0.56 16.78
CA ARG A 169 14.44 1.98 16.60
C ARG A 169 13.64 2.91 17.51
N GLY A 170 12.90 2.35 18.47
CA GLY A 170 12.06 3.11 19.39
C GLY A 170 10.74 3.60 18.80
N VAL A 171 10.38 3.20 17.58
CA VAL A 171 9.09 3.56 16.97
C VAL A 171 8.01 2.64 17.51
N ARG A 172 7.04 3.20 18.24
CA ARG A 172 5.91 2.44 18.77
C ARG A 172 4.95 2.03 17.65
N VAL A 173 4.71 0.72 17.52
CA VAL A 173 3.72 0.17 16.58
C VAL A 173 2.39 -0.06 17.30
N ARG A 174 1.31 0.55 16.81
CA ARG A 174 -0.02 0.40 17.40
C ARG A 174 -0.74 -0.79 16.77
N PRO A 175 -1.40 -1.66 17.56
CA PRO A 175 -2.12 -2.82 17.04
C PRO A 175 -3.37 -2.44 16.23
N SER A 176 -3.89 -1.24 16.43
CA SER A 176 -5.09 -0.73 15.78
C SER A 176 -4.89 0.74 15.40
N LEU A 177 -4.70 0.99 14.11
CA LEU A 177 -4.57 2.31 13.52
C LEU A 177 -5.53 2.44 12.34
N LYS A 178 -6.47 3.39 12.43
CA LYS A 178 -7.42 3.71 11.35
C LYS A 178 -6.79 4.72 10.39
N VAL A 179 -6.41 4.25 9.20
CA VAL A 179 -5.90 5.09 8.10
C VAL A 179 -6.71 4.81 6.86
N ALA A 180 -7.16 5.87 6.17
CA ALA A 180 -7.95 5.75 4.93
C ALA A 180 -9.17 4.81 5.07
N GLY A 181 -9.84 4.84 6.22
CA GLY A 181 -11.04 4.02 6.48
C GLY A 181 -10.77 2.55 6.85
N ARG A 182 -9.52 2.07 6.84
CA ARG A 182 -9.14 0.72 7.24
C ARG A 182 -8.40 0.72 8.57
N VAL A 183 -8.82 -0.16 9.48
CA VAL A 183 -8.13 -0.42 10.75
C VAL A 183 -7.14 -1.55 10.55
N SER A 184 -5.86 -1.30 10.82
CA SER A 184 -4.83 -2.34 10.86
C SER A 184 -3.64 -1.92 11.73
N VAL A 185 -2.67 -2.80 11.91
CA VAL A 185 -1.43 -2.50 12.64
C VAL A 185 -0.64 -1.42 11.89
N GLY A 186 -0.20 -0.38 12.60
CA GLY A 186 0.45 0.77 11.97
C GLY A 186 1.22 1.66 12.92
N VAL A 187 1.94 2.61 12.34
CA VAL A 187 2.71 3.64 13.02
C VAL A 187 1.97 4.98 12.89
N HIS A 188 1.72 5.64 14.02
CA HIS A 188 1.16 6.99 14.03
C HIS A 188 2.29 8.02 13.82
N ARG A 189 1.96 9.17 13.23
CA ARG A 189 2.92 10.26 12.99
C ARG A 189 3.62 10.72 14.26
N ASP A 190 2.85 10.91 15.33
CA ASP A 190 3.38 11.37 16.63
C ASP A 190 4.40 10.37 17.21
N ASP A 191 4.17 9.06 17.03
CA ASP A 191 5.08 8.03 17.53
C ASP A 191 6.40 8.05 16.74
N LEU A 192 6.35 8.31 15.42
CA LEU A 192 7.54 8.50 14.60
C LEU A 192 8.32 9.76 15.00
N THR A 193 7.63 10.89 15.20
CA THR A 193 8.25 12.14 15.62
C THR A 193 8.90 12.01 17.00
N ALA A 194 8.25 11.32 17.94
CA ALA A 194 8.80 11.02 19.25
C ALA A 194 10.06 10.15 19.16
N ALA A 195 10.05 9.11 18.32
CA ALA A 195 11.22 8.26 18.10
C ALA A 195 12.39 9.06 17.50
N LEU A 196 12.14 9.87 16.48
CA LEU A 196 13.16 10.73 15.86
C LEU A 196 13.77 11.74 16.85
N ALA A 197 12.96 12.30 17.75
CA ALA A 197 13.44 13.20 18.79
C ALA A 197 14.23 12.49 19.90
N ALA A 198 13.99 11.19 20.10
CA ALA A 198 14.68 10.37 21.09
C ALA A 198 16.00 9.77 20.59
N LEU A 199 16.25 9.78 19.27
CA LEU A 199 17.56 9.37 18.74
C LEU A 199 18.62 10.34 19.29
N PRO A 200 19.65 9.84 19.99
CA PRO A 200 20.72 10.69 20.50
C PRO A 200 21.37 11.41 19.31
N ASP A 201 21.43 12.74 19.40
CA ASP A 201 22.17 13.57 18.46
C ASP A 201 23.58 12.97 18.39
N PRO A 202 24.10 12.58 17.20
CA PRO A 202 25.41 11.98 17.10
C PRO A 202 26.37 12.96 17.77
N ALA A 203 26.95 12.52 18.89
CA ALA A 203 27.84 13.33 19.70
C ALA A 203 28.79 14.07 18.75
N PRO A 204 28.98 15.40 18.89
CA PRO A 204 29.80 16.16 17.98
C PRO A 204 31.13 15.44 17.87
N SER A 205 31.43 14.94 16.67
CA SER A 205 32.64 14.21 16.36
C SER A 205 33.81 15.11 16.74
N GLY A 206 34.32 14.88 17.95
CA GLY A 206 35.39 15.67 18.53
C GLY A 206 36.62 15.50 17.66
N ALA A 207 37.17 16.63 17.24
CA ALA A 207 38.35 16.72 16.40
C ALA A 207 39.51 15.82 16.91
N PRO A 208 40.32 15.27 15.98
CA PRO A 208 41.47 14.44 16.34
C PRO A 208 42.56 15.30 16.97
N GLY A 209 42.88 15.03 18.23
CA GLY A 209 43.98 15.73 18.88
C GLY A 209 44.17 15.40 20.35
N GLN A 210 44.54 14.17 20.68
CA GLN A 210 45.71 13.95 21.54
C GLN A 210 46.16 12.50 21.52
N VAL A 211 47.35 12.30 20.97
CA VAL A 211 48.16 11.11 21.13
C VAL A 211 48.84 11.20 22.51
N VAL A 212 49.11 10.03 23.12
CA VAL A 212 50.23 9.67 24.01
C VAL A 212 49.80 9.11 25.38
N GLY A 213 50.25 7.87 25.64
CA GLY A 213 50.30 7.19 26.94
C GLY A 213 49.34 5.99 27.00
N GLU A 214 49.66 4.81 26.46
CA GLU A 214 50.57 3.82 27.06
C GLU A 214 50.41 3.72 28.59
N VAL A 215 49.75 2.66 29.08
CA VAL A 215 50.33 1.63 29.97
C VAL A 215 49.31 0.49 30.09
N ALA A 216 49.80 -0.72 29.86
CA ALA A 216 49.10 -1.98 30.04
C ALA A 216 48.82 -2.26 31.53
N THR A 217 47.63 -2.78 31.83
CA THR A 217 47.48 -3.83 32.86
C THR A 217 46.35 -4.76 32.46
N ALA A 218 46.73 -6.01 32.20
CA ALA A 218 45.81 -7.13 32.15
C ALA A 218 45.16 -7.30 33.53
N VAL A 219 43.83 -7.28 33.57
CA VAL A 219 43.06 -7.81 34.70
C VAL A 219 42.04 -8.77 34.13
N THR A 220 42.35 -10.06 34.30
CA THR A 220 41.37 -11.14 34.25
C THR A 220 40.34 -10.92 35.34
N SER A 221 39.07 -11.07 35.01
CA SER A 221 38.03 -11.33 36.01
C SER A 221 36.94 -12.16 35.34
N ASP A 222 37.13 -13.47 35.47
CA ASP A 222 36.08 -14.43 35.65
C ASP A 222 35.02 -13.88 36.60
N ASN A 223 33.85 -13.53 36.06
CA ASN A 223 32.64 -13.47 36.88
C ASN A 223 31.42 -13.81 36.02
N TYR A 224 31.26 -15.11 35.78
CA TYR A 224 29.98 -15.69 35.36
C TYR A 224 29.14 -15.98 36.62
N PRO A 225 28.05 -15.24 36.89
CA PRO A 225 26.98 -15.78 37.71
C PRO A 225 26.20 -16.82 36.90
N ARG A 226 26.57 -18.07 37.16
CA ARG A 226 25.73 -19.28 37.23
C ARG A 226 24.26 -19.09 36.83
N ALA A 227 23.89 -19.73 35.73
CA ALA A 227 22.51 -19.90 35.29
C ALA A 227 21.66 -20.58 36.37
N THR A 228 20.62 -19.89 36.85
CA THR A 228 19.46 -20.52 37.49
C THR A 228 18.53 -21.03 36.41
N GLU A 229 18.37 -22.36 36.34
CA GLU A 229 17.32 -23.04 35.60
C GLU A 229 15.95 -22.54 36.09
N VAL A 230 15.27 -21.76 35.27
CA VAL A 230 13.86 -21.44 35.47
C VAL A 230 13.04 -22.55 34.85
N ALA A 231 12.40 -23.33 35.72
CA ALA A 231 11.44 -24.37 35.38
C ALA A 231 10.40 -23.86 34.37
N THR A 232 10.39 -24.48 33.19
CA THR A 232 9.36 -24.27 32.19
C THR A 232 8.07 -24.95 32.67
N PRO A 233 6.94 -24.24 32.82
CA PRO A 233 5.66 -24.89 33.06
C PRO A 233 5.26 -25.68 31.82
N GLY A 234 5.07 -26.99 32.00
CA GLY A 234 4.67 -27.93 30.97
C GLY A 234 3.38 -27.49 30.29
N TYR A 235 3.45 -27.27 28.98
CA TYR A 235 2.26 -27.17 28.14
C TYR A 235 1.61 -28.55 28.07
N PRO A 236 0.30 -28.69 28.35
CA PRO A 236 -0.41 -29.91 28.03
C PRO A 236 -0.38 -30.10 26.51
N SER A 237 0.25 -31.20 26.07
CA SER A 237 0.10 -31.74 24.73
C SER A 237 -1.38 -31.85 24.41
N ARG A 238 -1.86 -30.95 23.55
CA ARG A 238 -3.17 -31.04 22.94
C ARG A 238 -3.09 -32.16 21.91
N GLY A 239 -3.53 -33.33 22.34
CA GLY A 239 -3.62 -34.53 21.52
C GLY A 239 -4.46 -34.29 20.27
N GLY A 240 -4.02 -35.01 19.23
CA GLY A 240 -4.75 -35.50 18.07
C GLY A 240 -6.13 -34.91 17.78
N VAL A 241 -6.20 -34.18 16.67
CA VAL A 241 -7.31 -34.29 15.73
C VAL A 241 -6.69 -34.29 14.32
N GLU A 242 -5.94 -35.35 14.00
CA GLU A 242 -5.79 -35.78 12.62
C GLU A 242 -6.97 -36.69 12.32
N GLU A 243 -8.10 -36.12 11.90
CA GLU A 243 -9.18 -36.88 11.32
C GLU A 243 -9.85 -36.08 10.19
N GLY A 244 -9.53 -36.50 8.97
CA GLY A 244 -10.49 -36.53 7.87
C GLY A 244 -10.91 -35.20 7.26
N LEU A 245 -10.11 -34.67 6.34
CA LEU A 245 -10.66 -33.84 5.26
C LEU A 245 -10.01 -34.16 3.90
N GLU A 246 -9.74 -35.45 3.65
CA GLU A 246 -9.58 -35.97 2.30
C GLU A 246 -10.97 -36.40 1.79
N GLY A 247 -11.69 -35.46 1.20
CA GLY A 247 -13.04 -35.74 0.71
C GLY A 247 -13.56 -34.65 -0.21
N HIS A 248 -13.51 -34.94 -1.51
CA HIS A 248 -14.42 -34.41 -2.53
C HIS A 248 -14.26 -32.93 -2.91
N PHE A 249 -13.26 -32.66 -3.76
CA PHE A 249 -13.41 -31.61 -4.78
C PHE A 249 -12.93 -32.13 -6.15
N ASP A 250 -13.52 -33.24 -6.59
CA ASP A 250 -13.52 -33.63 -8.00
C ASP A 250 -14.84 -33.13 -8.63
N THR A 251 -14.98 -31.82 -8.72
CA THR A 251 -16.08 -31.19 -9.46
C THR A 251 -15.60 -31.02 -10.89
N ALA A 252 -15.89 -32.05 -11.69
CA ALA A 252 -15.75 -32.05 -13.14
C ALA A 252 -16.43 -30.82 -13.75
N LEU A 253 -15.62 -29.85 -14.17
CA LEU A 253 -16.05 -28.76 -15.04
C LEU A 253 -16.22 -29.33 -16.46
N ARG A 254 -17.35 -30.01 -16.70
CA ARG A 254 -17.73 -30.51 -18.02
C ARG A 254 -18.14 -29.31 -18.87
N ILE A 255 -17.19 -28.74 -19.58
CA ILE A 255 -17.43 -27.72 -20.62
C ILE A 255 -18.23 -28.40 -21.74
N VAL A 256 -19.54 -28.17 -21.75
CA VAL A 256 -20.41 -28.53 -22.87
C VAL A 256 -20.15 -27.52 -23.98
N HIS A 257 -19.41 -27.93 -25.01
CA HIS A 257 -19.34 -27.16 -26.24
C HIS A 257 -20.70 -27.22 -26.97
N PRO A 258 -21.32 -26.09 -27.31
CA PRO A 258 -22.49 -26.09 -28.18
C PRO A 258 -22.08 -26.55 -29.58
N ARG A 259 -22.75 -27.60 -30.06
CA ARG A 259 -22.66 -28.13 -31.43
C ARG A 259 -23.23 -27.07 -32.38
N ALA A 260 -22.39 -26.54 -33.28
CA ALA A 260 -22.83 -25.67 -34.35
C ALA A 260 -23.73 -26.46 -35.30
N GLU A 261 -24.97 -26.01 -35.46
CA GLU A 261 -25.86 -26.46 -36.53
C GLU A 261 -25.43 -25.76 -37.83
N GLU A 262 -25.08 -26.56 -38.84
CA GLU A 262 -24.88 -26.08 -40.22
C GLU A 262 -26.23 -25.67 -40.83
N PRO A 263 -26.31 -24.48 -41.45
CA PRO A 263 -27.47 -24.13 -42.28
C PRO A 263 -27.44 -24.95 -43.58
N ARG A 264 -28.60 -25.52 -43.92
CA ARG A 264 -28.89 -26.14 -45.22
C ARG A 264 -29.10 -25.10 -46.31
#